data_AF-A0A418VPC4-F1
#
_entry.id   AF-A0A418VPC4-F1
#
_cell.length_a   1.000
_cell.length_b   1.000
_cell.length_c   1.000
_cell.angle_alpha   90.00
_cell.angle_beta   90.00
_cell.angle_gamma   90.00
#
_symmetry.space_group_name_H-M   'P 1'
#
loop_
_entity.id
_entity.type
_entity.pdbx_description
1 polymer ?
#
loop_
_entity_poly.entity_id
_entity_poly.type
_entity_poly.pdbx_seq_one_letter_code
_entity_poly.pdbx_strand_id
1 'polypeptide(L)'
;MSLTTHVSSPPGPPPAKETTAEVLVSMLTENTGRHFLDSGGAYGRNWERNHNKGLAEFEAEPATKTEFCLREGETTGEVSITINVFHWLKDRLDINHQLDAFFFEWVETQNAARSWFDLVERFVSNEDDELKAFIESRRRDGEYRTRIEEILYEALEEHGHLPDPLNHTRAGFTHNTYNGEDVLSQTIQYTMFGLGYGDVGCFLFIHGGCDVRGGYTRPRAFDVGNGNGWESIFDNARVTLGPDPDKEERDEYLSDHGEPELPGIPPKTLIDPWNITWDSDNAGSSFYPCGNEYPAKLLAFDEYEWSEDPEDRGKGVVYFDRETSTAHCPVTGFPLVGSWY
;
A
#
# COMPACT_ATOMS: atom_id res chain seq x y z
N MET A 1 -30.44 -33.12 -53.69
CA MET A 1 -30.35 -32.05 -52.67
C MET A 1 -30.21 -32.72 -51.32
N SER A 2 -29.02 -32.69 -50.73
CA SER A 2 -28.76 -33.23 -49.39
C SER A 2 -28.60 -32.05 -48.44
N LEU A 3 -29.48 -31.94 -47.45
CA LEU A 3 -29.41 -30.94 -46.39
C LEU A 3 -28.42 -31.44 -45.34
N THR A 4 -27.20 -30.90 -45.35
CA THR A 4 -26.23 -31.09 -44.28
C THR A 4 -26.59 -30.16 -43.12
N THR A 5 -27.07 -30.73 -42.02
CA THR A 5 -27.25 -30.02 -40.75
C THR A 5 -25.88 -29.74 -40.15
N HIS A 6 -25.46 -28.47 -40.15
CA HIS A 6 -24.33 -28.01 -39.35
C HIS A 6 -24.71 -28.09 -37.87
N VAL A 7 -24.15 -29.07 -37.17
CA VAL A 7 -24.14 -29.11 -35.72
C VAL A 7 -23.08 -28.10 -35.27
N SER A 8 -23.51 -27.01 -34.64
CA SER A 8 -22.62 -26.06 -33.99
C SER A 8 -21.92 -26.75 -32.82
N SER A 9 -20.59 -26.66 -32.78
CA SER A 9 -19.80 -27.10 -31.63
C SER A 9 -20.33 -26.45 -30.34
N PRO A 10 -20.29 -27.17 -29.20
CA PRO A 10 -20.68 -26.59 -27.92
C PRO A 10 -19.81 -25.35 -27.62
N PRO A 11 -20.38 -24.30 -27.00
CA PRO A 11 -19.60 -23.15 -26.59
C PRO A 11 -18.47 -23.62 -25.68
N GLY A 12 -17.26 -23.12 -25.94
CA GLY A 12 -16.10 -23.39 -25.08
C GLY A 12 -16.38 -22.97 -23.63
N PRO A 13 -15.55 -23.43 -22.67
CA PRO A 13 -15.66 -22.98 -21.30
C PRO A 13 -15.63 -21.44 -21.25
N PRO A 14 -16.43 -20.79 -20.39
CA PRO A 14 -16.36 -19.34 -20.22
C PRO A 14 -14.91 -18.95 -19.89
N PRO A 15 -14.44 -17.79 -20.39
CA PRO A 15 -13.07 -17.34 -20.11
C PRO A 15 -12.84 -17.31 -18.59
N ALA A 16 -11.64 -17.69 -18.17
CA ALA A 16 -11.24 -17.58 -16.77
C ALA A 16 -11.35 -16.10 -16.35
N LYS A 17 -11.88 -15.85 -15.15
CA LYS A 17 -11.91 -14.51 -14.58
C LYS A 17 -10.49 -14.07 -14.25
N GLU A 18 -10.17 -12.81 -14.53
CA GLU A 18 -8.87 -12.20 -14.23
C GLU A 18 -8.55 -12.28 -12.74
N THR A 19 -7.29 -12.49 -12.37
CA THR A 19 -6.84 -12.42 -10.98
C THR A 19 -6.74 -10.97 -10.50
N THR A 20 -6.70 -10.75 -9.16
CA THR A 20 -6.44 -9.41 -8.58
C THR A 20 -5.19 -8.78 -9.19
N ALA A 21 -4.09 -9.54 -9.27
CA ALA A 21 -2.83 -9.04 -9.79
C ALA A 21 -2.92 -8.62 -11.26
N GLU A 22 -3.59 -9.40 -12.11
CA GLU A 22 -3.83 -9.04 -13.52
C GLU A 22 -4.67 -7.77 -13.65
N VAL A 23 -5.69 -7.60 -12.81
CA VAL A 23 -6.49 -6.36 -12.78
C VAL A 23 -5.63 -5.17 -12.34
N LEU A 24 -4.83 -5.31 -11.29
CA LEU A 24 -3.95 -4.24 -10.82
C LEU A 24 -2.93 -3.82 -11.90
N VAL A 25 -2.32 -4.79 -12.61
CA VAL A 25 -1.43 -4.50 -13.75
C VAL A 25 -2.19 -3.75 -14.85
N SER A 26 -3.44 -4.13 -15.15
CA SER A 26 -4.24 -3.43 -16.16
C SER A 26 -4.51 -1.97 -15.77
N MET A 27 -4.75 -1.70 -14.48
CA MET A 27 -4.94 -0.35 -13.96
C MET A 27 -3.63 0.45 -14.00
N LEU A 28 -2.53 -0.12 -13.52
CA LEU A 28 -1.21 0.54 -13.47
C LEU A 28 -0.61 0.87 -14.84
N THR A 29 -1.13 0.26 -15.91
CA THR A 29 -0.71 0.46 -17.31
C THR A 29 -1.73 1.22 -18.15
N GLU A 30 -2.91 1.53 -17.59
CA GLU A 30 -3.97 2.27 -18.28
C GLU A 30 -3.50 3.68 -18.63
N ASN A 31 -3.72 4.09 -19.87
CA ASN A 31 -3.42 5.45 -20.30
C ASN A 31 -4.46 6.42 -19.72
N THR A 32 -4.06 7.16 -18.69
CA THR A 32 -4.92 8.14 -18.03
C THR A 32 -4.80 9.56 -18.60
N GLY A 33 -4.17 9.70 -19.77
CA GLY A 33 -4.05 10.94 -20.51
C GLY A 33 -2.84 11.79 -20.15
N ARG A 34 -2.93 13.08 -20.47
CA ARG A 34 -1.92 14.12 -20.24
C ARG A 34 -2.62 15.47 -20.02
N HIS A 35 -2.11 16.31 -19.11
CA HIS A 35 -2.62 17.68 -18.91
C HIS A 35 -1.49 18.71 -19.10
N PHE A 36 -1.82 19.96 -19.45
CA PHE A 36 -0.80 21.00 -19.64
C PHE A 36 -0.15 21.46 -18.31
N LEU A 37 -0.91 21.41 -17.22
CA LEU A 37 -0.44 21.73 -15.86
C LEU A 37 0.12 20.51 -15.12
N ASP A 38 0.52 19.49 -15.86
CA ASP A 38 0.93 18.21 -15.31
C ASP A 38 2.40 18.25 -14.86
N SER A 39 2.63 18.07 -13.56
CA SER A 39 3.97 17.94 -12.97
C SER A 39 4.66 16.63 -13.36
N GLY A 40 3.91 15.60 -13.79
CA GLY A 40 4.44 14.30 -14.22
C GLY A 40 5.10 14.31 -15.61
N GLY A 41 4.97 15.40 -16.37
CA GLY A 41 5.60 15.51 -17.69
C GLY A 41 7.14 15.54 -17.69
N ALA A 42 7.76 16.01 -16.60
CA ALA A 42 9.22 16.19 -16.52
C ALA A 42 9.99 14.87 -16.30
N TYR A 43 9.37 13.88 -15.65
CA TYR A 43 10.00 12.61 -15.25
C TYR A 43 9.34 11.39 -15.90
N GLY A 44 8.50 11.62 -16.91
CA GLY A 44 7.59 10.63 -17.49
C GLY A 44 6.41 10.34 -16.56
N ARG A 45 5.24 10.03 -17.12
CA ARG A 45 4.06 9.70 -16.31
C ARG A 45 4.16 8.27 -15.78
N ASN A 46 3.45 7.98 -14.67
CA ASN A 46 3.45 6.65 -14.07
C ASN A 46 3.02 5.59 -15.09
N TRP A 47 1.91 5.84 -15.80
CA TRP A 47 1.41 4.90 -16.81
C TRP A 47 2.38 4.73 -17.98
N GLU A 48 3.11 5.79 -18.37
CA GLU A 48 4.11 5.74 -19.46
C GLU A 48 5.30 4.86 -19.08
N ARG A 49 5.77 4.96 -17.82
CA ARG A 49 6.84 4.11 -17.30
C ARG A 49 6.41 2.65 -17.15
N ASN A 50 5.13 2.43 -16.88
CA ASN A 50 4.55 1.10 -16.69
C ASN A 50 4.13 0.41 -17.99
N HIS A 51 3.89 1.14 -19.09
CA HIS A 51 3.23 0.63 -20.30
C HIS A 51 3.85 -0.61 -20.94
N ASN A 52 5.14 -0.89 -20.70
CA ASN A 52 5.85 -2.05 -21.22
C ASN A 52 6.04 -3.19 -20.20
N LYS A 53 5.49 -3.06 -19.00
CA LYS A 53 5.59 -4.07 -17.93
C LYS A 53 4.38 -5.00 -17.96
N GLY A 54 4.62 -6.30 -17.81
CA GLY A 54 3.60 -7.30 -17.54
C GLY A 54 3.59 -7.71 -16.07
N LEU A 55 2.76 -8.70 -15.75
CA LEU A 55 2.62 -9.21 -14.38
C LEU A 55 3.93 -9.71 -13.80
N ALA A 56 4.71 -10.48 -14.57
CA ALA A 56 5.98 -11.02 -14.10
C ALA A 56 7.00 -9.92 -13.75
N GLU A 57 7.02 -8.82 -14.52
CA GLU A 57 7.87 -7.67 -14.22
C GLU A 57 7.43 -6.97 -12.94
N PHE A 58 6.13 -6.76 -12.73
CA PHE A 58 5.61 -6.17 -11.50
C PHE A 58 5.86 -7.07 -10.28
N GLU A 59 5.75 -8.40 -10.42
CA GLU A 59 6.02 -9.33 -9.32
C GLU A 59 7.50 -9.45 -8.95
N ALA A 60 8.39 -9.19 -9.92
CA ALA A 60 9.83 -9.19 -9.71
C ALA A 60 10.38 -7.86 -9.18
N GLU A 61 9.58 -6.80 -9.17
CA GLU A 61 9.98 -5.54 -8.56
C GLU A 61 10.13 -5.70 -7.05
N PRO A 62 11.06 -4.96 -6.44
CA PRO A 62 11.15 -4.97 -5.00
C PRO A 62 9.86 -4.36 -4.42
N ALA A 63 9.41 -4.99 -3.35
CA ALA A 63 8.32 -4.52 -2.53
C ALA A 63 8.57 -3.06 -2.12
N THR A 64 9.68 -2.79 -1.46
CA THR A 64 10.10 -1.45 -1.02
C THR A 64 11.33 -0.96 -1.77
N LYS A 65 11.51 0.35 -1.81
CA LYS A 65 12.77 0.99 -2.17
C LYS A 65 13.22 1.86 -1.01
N THR A 66 14.41 1.61 -0.49
CA THR A 66 15.01 2.40 0.59
C THR A 66 16.19 3.18 0.04
N GLU A 67 16.21 4.48 0.30
CA GLU A 67 17.24 5.41 -0.15
C GLU A 67 17.80 6.16 1.05
N PHE A 68 19.12 6.18 1.16
CA PHE A 68 19.84 6.89 2.21
C PHE A 68 20.65 8.03 1.59
N CYS A 69 20.66 9.18 2.26
CA CYS A 69 21.40 10.36 1.83
C CYS A 69 22.20 10.94 2.99
N LEU A 70 23.51 11.08 2.81
CA LEU A 70 24.38 11.82 3.72
C LEU A 70 25.12 12.90 2.92
N ARG A 71 24.82 14.18 3.21
CA ARG A 71 25.48 15.29 2.53
C ARG A 71 26.92 15.43 3.00
N GLU A 72 27.78 15.93 2.12
CA GLU A 72 29.21 16.08 2.42
C GLU A 72 29.40 17.05 3.60
N GLY A 73 30.08 16.57 4.66
CA GLY A 73 30.34 17.34 5.88
C GLY A 73 29.21 17.37 6.90
N GLU A 74 28.10 16.67 6.66
CA GLU A 74 27.04 16.46 7.66
C GLU A 74 27.26 15.15 8.42
N THR A 75 26.77 15.08 9.66
CA THR A 75 26.86 13.90 10.55
C THR A 75 25.49 13.27 10.82
N THR A 76 24.47 13.71 10.09
CA THR A 76 23.09 13.24 10.18
C THR A 76 22.59 12.97 8.76
N GLY A 77 22.16 11.74 8.50
CA GLY A 77 21.61 11.37 7.19
C GLY A 77 20.09 11.44 7.13
N GLU A 78 19.57 11.45 5.91
CA GLU A 78 18.15 11.34 5.60
C GLU A 78 17.88 9.93 5.06
N VAL A 79 16.71 9.36 5.40
CA VAL A 79 16.21 8.11 4.84
C VAL A 79 14.87 8.37 4.15
N SER A 80 14.69 7.77 2.98
CA SER A 80 13.41 7.77 2.26
C SER A 80 13.05 6.33 1.92
N ILE A 81 11.82 5.93 2.26
CA ILE A 81 11.28 4.62 1.92
C ILE A 81 10.09 4.85 1.00
N THR A 82 10.06 4.15 -0.13
CA THR A 82 8.93 4.09 -1.04
C THR A 82 8.36 2.68 -1.06
N ILE A 83 7.05 2.55 -0.88
CA ILE A 83 6.31 1.29 -1.00
C ILE A 83 5.83 1.12 -2.45
N ASN A 84 6.10 -0.02 -3.07
CA ASN A 84 5.56 -0.32 -4.39
C ASN A 84 4.05 -0.57 -4.29
N VAL A 85 3.29 0.25 -5.02
CA VAL A 85 1.82 0.28 -4.94
C VAL A 85 1.20 -1.03 -5.43
N PHE A 86 1.85 -1.72 -6.36
CA PHE A 86 1.38 -3.02 -6.87
C PHE A 86 1.36 -4.07 -5.75
N HIS A 87 2.49 -4.25 -5.07
CA HIS A 87 2.61 -5.20 -3.97
C HIS A 87 1.70 -4.82 -2.80
N TRP A 88 1.68 -3.54 -2.43
CA TRP A 88 0.85 -3.05 -1.33
C TRP A 88 -0.65 -3.28 -1.57
N LEU A 89 -1.15 -3.03 -2.79
CA LEU A 89 -2.53 -3.28 -3.17
C LEU A 89 -2.84 -4.78 -3.27
N LYS A 90 -1.93 -5.57 -3.86
CA LYS A 90 -2.09 -7.04 -4.02
C LYS A 90 -2.24 -7.75 -2.67
N ASP A 91 -1.54 -7.26 -1.65
CA ASP A 91 -1.61 -7.82 -0.29
C ASP A 91 -2.88 -7.44 0.47
N ARG A 92 -3.62 -6.42 0.02
CA ARG A 92 -4.76 -5.83 0.76
C ARG A 92 -6.10 -6.02 0.08
N LEU A 93 -6.11 -6.22 -1.24
CA LEU A 93 -7.31 -6.22 -2.05
C LEU A 93 -7.54 -7.57 -2.72
N ASP A 94 -8.81 -7.94 -2.83
CA ASP A 94 -9.26 -9.06 -3.64
C ASP A 94 -10.26 -8.58 -4.68
N ILE A 95 -10.05 -8.91 -5.96
CA ILE A 95 -10.95 -8.45 -7.03
C ILE A 95 -12.37 -8.99 -6.83
N ASN A 96 -13.35 -8.10 -6.70
CA ASN A 96 -14.75 -8.46 -6.57
C ASN A 96 -15.45 -8.37 -7.92
N HIS A 97 -15.27 -9.40 -8.76
CA HIS A 97 -15.84 -9.43 -10.11
C HIS A 97 -17.36 -9.25 -10.18
N GLN A 98 -18.10 -9.64 -9.13
CA GLN A 98 -19.55 -9.50 -9.13
C GLN A 98 -19.93 -8.03 -8.93
N LEU A 99 -19.32 -7.37 -7.95
CA LEU A 99 -19.52 -5.94 -7.69
C LEU A 99 -19.01 -5.09 -8.85
N ASP A 100 -17.86 -5.45 -9.42
CA ASP A 100 -17.25 -4.78 -10.58
C ASP A 100 -18.17 -4.84 -11.81
N ALA A 101 -18.69 -6.03 -12.13
CA ALA A 101 -19.64 -6.20 -13.23
C ALA A 101 -20.95 -5.45 -12.97
N PHE A 102 -21.50 -5.58 -11.76
CA PHE A 102 -22.75 -4.93 -11.38
C PHE A 102 -22.66 -3.41 -11.46
N PHE A 103 -21.55 -2.81 -10.99
CA PHE A 103 -21.30 -1.38 -11.13
C PHE A 103 -21.32 -0.94 -12.60
N PHE A 104 -20.66 -1.67 -13.50
CA PHE A 104 -20.63 -1.28 -14.90
C PHE A 104 -21.95 -1.49 -15.63
N GLU A 105 -22.73 -2.51 -15.27
CA GLU A 105 -24.11 -2.66 -15.74
C GLU A 105 -24.95 -1.45 -15.33
N TRP A 106 -24.82 -1.00 -14.07
CA TRP A 106 -25.50 0.20 -13.59
C TRP A 106 -25.04 1.46 -14.33
N VAL A 107 -23.73 1.64 -14.58
CA VAL A 107 -23.21 2.82 -15.31
C VAL A 107 -23.84 2.96 -16.70
N GLU A 108 -24.03 1.86 -17.43
CA GLU A 108 -24.67 1.88 -18.75
C GLU A 108 -26.11 2.44 -18.70
N THR A 109 -26.78 2.38 -17.54
CA THR A 109 -28.12 2.95 -17.34
C THR A 109 -28.12 4.45 -17.06
N GLN A 110 -26.98 5.02 -16.64
CA GLN A 110 -26.93 6.39 -16.09
C GLN A 110 -26.96 7.52 -17.13
N ASN A 111 -26.95 7.21 -18.44
CA ASN A 111 -27.14 8.11 -19.58
C ASN A 111 -26.66 9.57 -19.38
N ALA A 112 -25.40 9.75 -18.97
CA ALA A 112 -24.83 11.08 -18.75
C ALA A 112 -23.31 11.09 -18.90
N ALA A 113 -22.77 12.18 -19.45
CA ALA A 113 -21.35 12.48 -19.47
C ALA A 113 -20.90 12.91 -18.05
N ARG A 114 -20.58 11.93 -17.21
CA ARG A 114 -20.13 12.11 -15.81
C ARG A 114 -18.71 11.59 -15.65
N SER A 115 -18.00 12.09 -14.64
CA SER A 115 -16.71 11.52 -14.25
C SER A 115 -16.91 10.17 -13.57
N TRP A 116 -15.88 9.32 -13.59
CA TRP A 116 -15.92 8.06 -12.85
C TRP A 116 -16.13 8.27 -11.35
N PHE A 117 -15.55 9.33 -10.80
CA PHE A 117 -15.72 9.71 -9.40
C PHE A 117 -17.18 9.98 -9.04
N ASP A 118 -17.87 10.84 -9.82
CA ASP A 118 -19.29 11.15 -9.61
C ASP A 118 -20.18 9.90 -9.81
N LEU A 119 -19.80 8.99 -10.71
CA LEU A 119 -20.52 7.71 -10.88
C LEU A 119 -20.36 6.79 -9.67
N VAL A 120 -19.15 6.63 -9.13
CA VAL A 120 -18.89 5.82 -7.93
C VAL A 120 -19.57 6.42 -6.72
N GLU A 121 -19.43 7.72 -6.49
CA GLU A 121 -20.12 8.40 -5.39
C GLU A 121 -21.62 8.18 -5.52
N ARG A 122 -22.22 8.45 -6.69
CA ARG A 122 -23.66 8.22 -6.86
C ARG A 122 -24.07 6.75 -6.70
N PHE A 123 -23.25 5.80 -7.11
CA PHE A 123 -23.54 4.37 -6.95
C PHE A 123 -23.54 3.96 -5.47
N VAL A 124 -22.58 4.46 -4.70
CA VAL A 124 -22.45 4.18 -3.26
C VAL A 124 -23.49 4.98 -2.46
N SER A 125 -23.66 6.26 -2.76
CA SER A 125 -24.56 7.20 -2.06
C SER A 125 -26.03 6.99 -2.35
N ASN A 126 -26.37 6.59 -3.58
CA ASN A 126 -27.71 6.09 -3.79
C ASN A 126 -27.75 4.76 -3.07
N GLU A 127 -28.49 4.75 -1.98
CA GLU A 127 -29.15 3.60 -1.40
C GLU A 127 -30.06 2.90 -2.44
N ASP A 128 -29.53 2.61 -3.63
CA ASP A 128 -30.18 1.99 -4.77
C ASP A 128 -30.73 0.66 -4.27
N ASP A 129 -32.02 0.43 -4.55
CA ASP A 129 -32.67 -0.83 -4.20
C ASP A 129 -31.89 -2.02 -4.79
N GLU A 130 -31.15 -1.81 -5.88
CA GLU A 130 -30.30 -2.83 -6.50
C GLU A 130 -28.99 -3.06 -5.75
N LEU A 131 -28.27 -2.03 -5.27
CA LEU A 131 -27.07 -2.23 -4.42
C LEU A 131 -27.47 -2.83 -3.06
N LYS A 132 -28.59 -2.38 -2.50
CA LYS A 132 -29.18 -3.01 -1.32
C LYS A 132 -29.55 -4.45 -1.59
N ALA A 133 -30.16 -4.77 -2.73
CA ALA A 133 -30.49 -6.15 -3.10
C ALA A 133 -29.23 -6.99 -3.32
N PHE A 134 -28.16 -6.42 -3.88
CA PHE A 134 -26.86 -7.08 -4.00
C PHE A 134 -26.28 -7.41 -2.62
N ILE A 135 -26.21 -6.43 -1.73
CA ILE A 135 -25.77 -6.61 -0.33
C ILE A 135 -26.67 -7.64 0.39
N GLU A 136 -27.99 -7.54 0.22
CA GLU A 136 -28.97 -8.45 0.80
C GLU A 136 -28.82 -9.89 0.26
N SER A 137 -28.45 -10.04 -1.02
CA SER A 137 -28.23 -11.35 -1.64
C SER A 137 -26.98 -12.06 -1.12
N ARG A 138 -26.01 -11.31 -0.59
CA ARG A 138 -24.79 -11.85 0.02
C ARG A 138 -24.95 -12.19 1.50
N ARG A 139 -26.10 -11.89 2.13
CA ARG A 139 -26.31 -12.18 3.56
C ARG A 139 -26.24 -13.67 3.84
N ARG A 140 -25.29 -14.08 4.67
CA ARG A 140 -25.31 -15.36 5.39
C ARG A 140 -25.80 -15.09 6.81
N ASP A 141 -27.00 -15.60 7.11
CA ASP A 141 -27.54 -15.86 8.44
C ASP A 141 -27.26 -14.83 9.56
N GLY A 142 -28.21 -13.90 9.75
CA GLY A 142 -28.80 -13.57 11.06
C GLY A 142 -28.03 -12.79 12.13
N GLU A 143 -26.73 -12.98 12.33
CA GLU A 143 -26.06 -12.54 13.58
C GLU A 143 -24.68 -11.91 13.37
N TYR A 144 -24.63 -10.67 12.88
CA TYR A 144 -23.66 -9.67 13.36
C TYR A 144 -24.18 -8.28 12.96
N ARG A 145 -24.36 -7.40 13.94
CA ARG A 145 -25.08 -6.12 13.78
C ARG A 145 -24.26 -4.90 14.23
N THR A 146 -22.94 -4.99 14.20
CA THR A 146 -22.14 -3.76 14.34
C THR A 146 -22.13 -3.06 12.99
N ARG A 147 -22.65 -1.84 12.99
CA ARG A 147 -22.83 -1.04 11.79
C ARG A 147 -21.42 -0.67 11.32
N ILE A 148 -20.98 -1.20 10.18
CA ILE A 148 -19.66 -0.85 9.61
C ILE A 148 -19.51 0.66 9.47
N GLU A 149 -20.61 1.42 9.31
CA GLU A 149 -20.62 2.88 9.40
C GLU A 149 -20.00 3.37 10.72
N GLU A 150 -20.41 2.84 11.88
CA GLU A 150 -19.88 3.22 13.20
C GLU A 150 -18.41 2.82 13.35
N ILE A 151 -18.04 1.63 12.86
CA ILE A 151 -16.65 1.14 12.88
C ILE A 151 -15.75 1.98 11.95
N LEU A 152 -16.22 2.32 10.75
CA LEU A 152 -15.52 3.19 9.81
C LEU A 152 -15.34 4.58 10.42
N TYR A 153 -16.39 5.15 11.03
CA TYR A 153 -16.27 6.46 11.69
C TYR A 153 -15.27 6.46 12.85
N GLU A 154 -15.33 5.45 13.72
CA GLU A 154 -14.39 5.32 14.84
C GLU A 154 -12.94 5.16 14.36
N ALA A 155 -12.70 4.30 13.37
CA ALA A 155 -11.36 4.11 12.81
C ALA A 155 -10.85 5.36 12.07
N LEU A 156 -11.70 6.05 11.31
CA LEU A 156 -11.31 7.29 10.63
C LEU A 156 -10.90 8.38 11.62
N GLU A 157 -11.60 8.50 12.75
CA GLU A 157 -11.19 9.38 13.84
C GLU A 157 -9.87 8.95 14.49
N GLU A 158 -9.68 7.65 14.73
CA GLU A 158 -8.45 7.10 15.32
C GLU A 158 -7.21 7.29 14.43
N HIS A 159 -7.36 7.13 13.11
CA HIS A 159 -6.29 7.30 12.12
C HIS A 159 -6.09 8.78 11.69
N GLY A 160 -6.72 9.75 12.38
CA GLY A 160 -6.55 11.17 12.10
C GLY A 160 -7.16 11.64 10.78
N HIS A 161 -7.91 10.78 10.10
CA HIS A 161 -8.70 11.11 8.93
C HIS A 161 -10.03 11.72 9.39
N LEU A 162 -9.97 12.96 9.88
CA LEU A 162 -11.18 13.69 10.22
C LEU A 162 -12.11 13.69 9.00
N PRO A 163 -13.37 13.24 9.16
CA PRO A 163 -14.29 13.20 8.04
C PRO A 163 -14.44 14.61 7.46
N ASP A 164 -13.99 14.82 6.21
CA ASP A 164 -14.24 16.05 5.45
C ASP A 164 -15.77 16.28 5.38
N PRO A 165 -16.34 17.29 6.06
CA PRO A 165 -17.78 17.48 6.15
C PRO A 165 -18.46 17.73 4.80
N LEU A 166 -17.71 17.89 3.70
CA LEU A 166 -18.20 18.06 2.34
C LEU A 166 -18.22 16.78 1.48
N ASN A 167 -17.55 15.70 1.90
CA ASN A 167 -17.37 14.47 1.09
C ASN A 167 -17.92 13.19 1.74
N HIS A 168 -18.76 13.31 2.77
CA HIS A 168 -19.50 12.16 3.31
C HIS A 168 -20.89 12.11 2.72
N THR A 169 -21.16 11.03 1.99
CA THR A 169 -22.53 10.55 1.94
C THR A 169 -22.68 9.50 3.02
N ARG A 170 -23.90 9.32 3.53
CA ARG A 170 -24.22 8.33 4.58
C ARG A 170 -23.82 6.88 4.26
N ALA A 171 -23.27 6.61 3.07
CA ALA A 171 -23.11 5.27 2.52
C ALA A 171 -21.66 4.86 2.18
N GLY A 172 -20.67 5.77 2.27
CA GLY A 172 -19.28 5.42 1.98
C GLY A 172 -18.28 6.54 2.28
N PHE A 173 -17.02 6.16 2.36
CA PHE A 173 -15.87 7.01 2.66
C PHE A 173 -14.93 7.08 1.46
N THR A 174 -14.53 8.29 1.07
CA THR A 174 -13.57 8.51 -0.01
C THR A 174 -12.27 9.05 0.53
N HIS A 175 -11.15 8.44 0.11
CA HIS A 175 -9.81 8.92 0.42
C HIS A 175 -8.96 9.04 -0.85
N ASN A 176 -8.04 9.99 -0.82
CA ASN A 176 -7.03 10.18 -1.84
C ASN A 176 -5.70 10.37 -1.13
N THR A 177 -4.72 9.50 -1.39
CA THR A 177 -3.46 9.50 -0.64
C THR A 177 -2.66 10.78 -0.84
N TYR A 178 -2.93 11.53 -1.92
CA TYR A 178 -2.39 12.88 -2.12
C TYR A 178 -2.77 13.89 -1.01
N ASN A 179 -3.93 13.73 -0.37
CA ASN A 179 -4.41 14.66 0.64
C ASN A 179 -3.73 14.46 2.01
N GLY A 180 -2.93 13.42 2.15
CA GLY A 180 -2.22 13.09 3.37
C GLY A 180 -0.75 12.82 3.11
N GLU A 181 -0.11 12.37 4.18
CA GLU A 181 1.21 11.77 4.12
C GLU A 181 1.08 10.35 3.54
N ASP A 182 2.00 10.00 2.64
CA ASP A 182 1.95 8.78 1.84
C ASP A 182 3.36 8.39 1.41
N VAL A 183 3.68 7.11 1.48
CA VAL A 183 4.96 6.56 0.99
C VAL A 183 4.78 5.65 -0.23
N LEU A 184 3.56 5.55 -0.77
CA LEU A 184 3.31 4.77 -1.97
C LEU A 184 4.02 5.35 -3.20
N SER A 185 4.52 4.46 -4.05
CA SER A 185 5.17 4.79 -5.32
C SER A 185 4.25 5.51 -6.33
N GLN A 186 2.92 5.47 -6.11
CA GLN A 186 1.92 6.18 -6.92
C GLN A 186 0.72 6.56 -6.05
N THR A 187 0.15 7.73 -6.33
CA THR A 187 -1.11 8.18 -5.70
C THR A 187 -2.26 7.25 -6.05
N ILE A 188 -3.06 6.90 -5.06
CA ILE A 188 -4.31 6.18 -5.24
C ILE A 188 -5.47 6.99 -4.65
N GLN A 189 -6.65 6.75 -5.19
CA GLN A 189 -7.92 7.21 -4.63
C GLN A 189 -8.84 6.01 -4.50
N TYR A 190 -9.62 5.95 -3.43
CA TYR A 190 -10.59 4.89 -3.25
C TYR A 190 -11.84 5.37 -2.53
N THR A 191 -12.97 4.74 -2.84
CA THR A 191 -14.23 4.90 -2.12
C THR A 191 -14.58 3.58 -1.45
N MET A 192 -14.56 3.53 -0.12
CA MET A 192 -14.89 2.37 0.71
C MET A 192 -16.33 2.42 1.22
N PHE A 193 -16.95 1.26 1.36
CA PHE A 193 -18.31 1.12 1.86
C PHE A 193 -18.54 -0.29 2.42
N GLY A 194 -19.51 -0.42 3.33
CA GLY A 194 -19.86 -1.71 3.91
C GLY A 194 -20.63 -2.60 2.92
N LEU A 195 -20.21 -3.86 2.79
CA LEU A 195 -20.94 -4.92 2.07
C LEU A 195 -21.76 -5.80 3.02
N GLY A 196 -21.75 -5.50 4.32
CA GLY A 196 -22.45 -6.23 5.38
C GLY A 196 -21.56 -7.27 6.08
N TYR A 197 -21.91 -7.67 7.30
CA TYR A 197 -21.22 -8.72 8.09
C TYR A 197 -19.72 -8.52 8.34
N GLY A 198 -19.24 -7.28 8.35
CA GLY A 198 -17.81 -6.95 8.49
C GLY A 198 -17.05 -6.90 7.16
N ASP A 199 -17.67 -7.28 6.05
CA ASP A 199 -17.07 -7.16 4.72
C ASP A 199 -17.08 -5.70 4.26
N VAL A 200 -15.94 -5.24 3.77
CA VAL A 200 -15.75 -3.89 3.24
C VAL A 200 -15.39 -4.00 1.77
N GLY A 201 -16.15 -3.29 0.93
CA GLY A 201 -15.85 -3.13 -0.48
C GLY A 201 -15.15 -1.78 -0.73
N CYS A 202 -14.36 -1.71 -1.79
CA CYS A 202 -13.86 -0.44 -2.30
C CYS A 202 -13.91 -0.36 -3.82
N PHE A 203 -14.12 0.86 -4.33
CA PHE A 203 -13.77 1.21 -5.71
C PHE A 203 -12.41 1.90 -5.70
N LEU A 204 -11.42 1.30 -6.35
CA LEU A 204 -10.05 1.81 -6.44
C LEU A 204 -9.83 2.55 -7.75
N PHE A 205 -9.11 3.66 -7.66
CA PHE A 205 -8.63 4.51 -8.73
C PHE A 205 -7.11 4.68 -8.57
N ILE A 206 -6.33 4.43 -9.63
CA ILE A 206 -4.88 4.64 -9.60
C ILE A 206 -4.54 5.88 -10.41
N HIS A 207 -3.72 6.77 -9.85
CA HIS A 207 -3.30 7.97 -10.56
C HIS A 207 -2.15 7.68 -11.52
N GLY A 208 -2.39 7.85 -12.81
CA GLY A 208 -1.39 7.55 -13.85
C GLY A 208 -0.29 8.60 -14.00
N GLY A 209 -0.21 9.61 -13.11
CA GLY A 209 0.83 10.64 -13.13
C GLY A 209 0.47 11.89 -13.95
N CYS A 210 -0.82 12.28 -13.96
CA CYS A 210 -1.31 13.55 -14.51
C CYS A 210 -1.52 14.64 -13.41
N ASP A 211 -2.26 15.71 -13.68
CA ASP A 211 -2.76 16.58 -12.60
C ASP A 211 -3.63 15.75 -11.62
N VAL A 212 -3.40 15.85 -10.31
CA VAL A 212 -4.07 15.00 -9.28
C VAL A 212 -5.58 15.20 -9.17
N ARG A 213 -6.12 16.27 -9.79
CA ARG A 213 -7.57 16.50 -9.90
C ARG A 213 -8.20 15.69 -11.04
N GLY A 214 -7.40 14.91 -11.76
CA GLY A 214 -7.83 14.01 -12.83
C GLY A 214 -6.79 12.92 -13.12
N GLY A 215 -6.91 12.27 -14.28
CA GLY A 215 -5.93 11.27 -14.73
C GLY A 215 -5.81 10.03 -13.84
N TYR A 216 -6.92 9.64 -13.23
CA TYR A 216 -7.08 8.33 -12.62
C TYR A 216 -7.59 7.32 -13.64
N THR A 217 -7.30 6.06 -13.37
CA THR A 217 -7.87 4.92 -14.10
C THR A 217 -9.39 4.89 -14.02
N ARG A 218 -10.00 4.10 -14.90
CA ARG A 218 -11.33 3.56 -14.65
C ARG A 218 -11.34 2.83 -13.28
N PRO A 219 -12.39 3.01 -12.44
CA PRO A 219 -12.43 2.37 -11.15
C PRO A 219 -12.60 0.86 -11.31
N ARG A 220 -12.05 0.08 -10.38
CA ARG A 220 -12.31 -1.36 -10.26
C ARG A 220 -12.77 -1.68 -8.85
N ALA A 221 -13.66 -2.65 -8.71
CA ALA A 221 -14.25 -3.00 -7.40
C ALA A 221 -13.51 -4.15 -6.71
N PHE A 222 -13.14 -3.96 -5.45
CA PHE A 222 -12.42 -4.93 -4.64
C PHE A 222 -13.11 -5.18 -3.29
N ASP A 223 -12.89 -6.35 -2.73
CA ASP A 223 -13.06 -6.60 -1.29
C ASP A 223 -11.75 -6.18 -0.59
N VAL A 224 -11.85 -5.59 0.61
CA VAL A 224 -10.71 -5.03 1.36
C VAL A 224 -10.36 -5.90 2.55
N GLY A 225 -9.07 -6.07 2.80
CA GLY A 225 -8.54 -6.60 4.05
C GLY A 225 -8.16 -8.07 4.01
N ASN A 226 -7.72 -8.58 2.85
CA ASN A 226 -7.19 -9.93 2.56
C ASN A 226 -6.40 -10.61 3.73
N GLY A 227 -7.09 -11.02 4.79
CA GLY A 227 -6.51 -11.51 6.05
C GLY A 227 -5.97 -10.46 7.05
N ASN A 228 -5.70 -9.23 6.62
CA ASN A 228 -5.00 -8.19 7.40
C ASN A 228 -5.92 -7.15 8.06
N GLY A 229 -7.24 -7.33 7.98
CA GLY A 229 -8.20 -6.32 8.40
C GLY A 229 -8.36 -5.23 7.33
N TRP A 230 -9.57 -4.66 7.26
CA TRP A 230 -9.91 -3.67 6.23
C TRP A 230 -9.22 -2.31 6.48
N GLU A 231 -8.81 -2.06 7.73
CA GLU A 231 -8.07 -0.89 8.19
C GLU A 231 -6.66 -0.80 7.60
N SER A 232 -6.08 -1.92 7.18
CA SER A 232 -4.71 -1.98 6.62
C SER A 232 -4.52 -1.12 5.37
N ILE A 233 -5.60 -0.74 4.68
CA ILE A 233 -5.56 0.18 3.53
C ILE A 233 -5.25 1.64 3.93
N PHE A 234 -5.38 2.01 5.20
CA PHE A 234 -4.98 3.34 5.70
C PHE A 234 -3.51 3.41 6.14
N ASP A 235 -2.82 2.27 6.21
CA ASP A 235 -1.39 2.23 6.54
C ASP A 235 -0.51 2.51 5.31
N ASN A 236 -0.92 3.46 4.46
CA ASN A 236 -0.16 3.88 3.27
C ASN A 236 1.04 4.80 3.60
N ALA A 237 1.13 5.21 4.87
CA ALA A 237 2.16 6.07 5.42
C ALA A 237 3.07 5.36 6.44
N ARG A 238 2.79 4.11 6.81
CA ARG A 238 3.56 3.39 7.83
C ARG A 238 4.64 2.52 7.18
N VAL A 239 5.88 2.71 7.60
CA VAL A 239 7.03 1.89 7.24
C VAL A 239 7.86 1.58 8.48
N THR A 240 8.54 0.45 8.40
CA THR A 240 9.47 -0.01 9.41
C THR A 240 10.86 -0.09 8.78
N LEU A 241 11.87 0.49 9.42
CA LEU A 241 13.27 0.38 9.06
C LEU A 241 13.94 -0.62 10.00
N GLY A 242 14.69 -1.58 9.48
CA GLY A 242 15.40 -2.55 10.32
C GLY A 242 16.61 -3.16 9.62
N PRO A 243 17.47 -3.89 10.36
CA PRO A 243 18.52 -4.69 9.74
C PRO A 243 17.89 -5.85 8.96
N ASP A 244 18.37 -6.09 7.74
CA ASP A 244 17.90 -7.20 6.89
C ASP A 244 19.06 -8.14 6.54
N PRO A 245 19.58 -8.90 7.53
CA PRO A 245 20.48 -9.99 7.21
C PRO A 245 19.70 -11.12 6.54
N ASP A 246 20.25 -11.73 5.49
CA ASP A 246 19.75 -13.05 5.14
C ASP A 246 20.05 -14.05 6.28
N LYS A 247 19.33 -15.17 6.31
CA LYS A 247 19.47 -16.14 7.39
C LYS A 247 20.89 -16.74 7.47
N GLU A 248 21.53 -16.97 6.32
CA GLU A 248 22.86 -17.56 6.27
C GLU A 248 23.92 -16.59 6.78
N GLU A 249 23.85 -15.32 6.35
CA GLU A 249 24.69 -14.21 6.82
C GLU A 249 24.54 -13.98 8.33
N ARG A 250 23.31 -14.05 8.83
CA ARG A 250 23.03 -13.95 10.28
C ARG A 250 23.66 -15.10 11.05
N ASP A 251 23.42 -16.33 10.60
CA ASP A 251 23.88 -17.54 11.29
C ASP A 251 25.43 -17.63 11.24
N GLU A 252 26.08 -17.18 10.15
CA GLU A 252 27.53 -17.04 10.03
C GLU A 252 28.09 -15.98 11.00
N TYR A 253 27.48 -14.79 11.04
CA TYR A 253 27.88 -13.73 11.96
C TYR A 253 27.81 -14.19 13.42
N LEU A 254 26.72 -14.84 13.83
CA LEU A 254 26.54 -15.35 15.18
C LEU A 254 27.58 -16.42 15.55
N SER A 255 28.04 -17.23 14.58
CA SER A 255 29.10 -18.20 14.79
C SER A 255 30.45 -17.54 15.10
N ASP A 256 30.77 -16.46 14.40
CA ASP A 256 32.08 -15.82 14.47
C ASP A 256 32.19 -14.76 15.58
N HIS A 257 31.10 -14.04 15.85
CA HIS A 257 31.10 -12.86 16.72
C HIS A 257 30.23 -13.03 17.98
N GLY A 258 29.33 -14.02 18.01
CA GLY A 258 28.30 -14.14 19.03
C GLY A 258 27.19 -13.09 18.89
N GLU A 259 26.33 -12.99 19.92
CA GLU A 259 25.24 -12.00 19.93
C GLU A 259 25.80 -10.56 20.03
N PRO A 260 25.33 -9.61 19.19
CA PRO A 260 25.69 -8.20 19.30
C PRO A 260 25.47 -7.64 20.72
N GLU A 261 26.48 -6.98 21.28
CA GLU A 261 26.31 -6.22 22.52
C GLU A 261 25.61 -4.90 22.22
N LEU A 262 24.43 -4.69 22.82
CA LEU A 262 23.72 -3.42 22.74
C LEU A 262 24.43 -2.36 23.60
N PRO A 263 24.96 -1.26 23.02
CA PRO A 263 25.66 -0.24 23.79
C PRO A 263 24.78 0.33 24.92
N GLY A 264 25.22 0.16 26.17
CA GLY A 264 24.51 0.71 27.33
C GLY A 264 23.29 -0.10 27.80
N ILE A 265 23.04 -1.28 27.24
CA ILE A 265 21.98 -2.21 27.65
C ILE A 265 22.63 -3.46 28.30
N PRO A 266 22.19 -3.89 29.50
CA PRO A 266 22.78 -5.05 30.16
C PRO A 266 22.58 -6.35 29.35
N PRO A 267 23.56 -7.28 29.30
CA PRO A 267 23.48 -8.54 28.53
C PRO A 267 22.35 -9.51 28.89
N LYS A 268 21.47 -9.16 29.84
CA LYS A 268 20.37 -10.01 30.34
C LYS A 268 18.99 -9.57 29.87
N THR A 269 18.86 -8.44 29.17
CA THR A 269 17.61 -8.09 28.49
C THR A 269 17.51 -8.94 27.23
N LEU A 270 16.44 -9.72 27.11
CA LEU A 270 16.05 -10.56 25.97
C LEU A 270 15.68 -9.70 24.75
N ILE A 271 16.57 -8.81 24.34
CA ILE A 271 16.36 -8.02 23.12
C ILE A 271 17.09 -8.77 22.03
N ASP A 272 16.31 -9.30 21.10
CA ASP A 272 16.83 -9.84 19.86
C ASP A 272 17.37 -8.64 19.05
N PRO A 273 18.70 -8.50 18.89
CA PRO A 273 19.29 -7.36 18.19
C PRO A 273 18.91 -7.33 16.70
N TRP A 274 18.33 -8.42 16.19
CA TRP A 274 17.80 -8.54 14.83
C TRP A 274 16.37 -8.00 14.70
N ASN A 275 15.68 -7.77 15.82
CA ASN A 275 14.35 -7.12 15.86
C ASN A 275 14.44 -5.63 16.21
N ILE A 276 15.62 -5.02 16.13
CA ILE A 276 15.77 -3.57 16.30
C ILE A 276 15.20 -2.92 15.06
N THR A 277 13.99 -2.40 15.20
CA THR A 277 13.33 -1.68 14.14
C THR A 277 12.95 -0.29 14.59
N TRP A 278 12.80 0.59 13.62
CA TRP A 278 12.23 1.90 13.81
C TRP A 278 10.97 2.05 12.95
N ASP A 279 9.88 2.52 13.55
CA ASP A 279 8.61 2.75 12.87
C ASP A 279 8.42 4.24 12.59
N SER A 280 7.91 4.57 11.41
CA SER A 280 7.49 5.94 11.06
C SER A 280 6.13 6.28 11.70
N ASP A 281 5.94 7.53 12.12
CA ASP A 281 4.70 8.04 12.72
C ASP A 281 3.63 8.52 11.70
N ASN A 282 3.55 7.87 10.53
CA ASN A 282 2.74 8.20 9.33
C ASN A 282 3.46 9.12 8.33
N ALA A 283 4.40 8.56 7.56
CA ALA A 283 5.27 9.13 6.52
C ALA A 283 6.32 10.15 6.99
N GLY A 284 6.47 10.31 8.30
CA GLY A 284 7.51 11.13 8.90
C GLY A 284 8.92 10.61 8.61
N SER A 285 9.86 11.55 8.51
CA SER A 285 11.32 11.34 8.56
C SER A 285 11.81 10.82 9.92
N SER A 286 10.90 10.73 10.89
CA SER A 286 11.17 10.35 12.28
C SER A 286 10.85 8.88 12.46
N PHE A 287 11.83 8.14 12.94
CA PHE A 287 11.82 6.70 13.04
C PHE A 287 12.02 6.35 14.51
N TYR A 288 10.98 5.81 15.15
CA TYR A 288 10.96 5.55 16.59
C TYR A 288 11.21 4.08 16.88
N PRO A 289 12.02 3.74 17.89
CA PRO A 289 12.26 2.34 18.24
C PRO A 289 10.95 1.61 18.53
N CYS A 290 10.71 0.48 17.87
CA CYS A 290 9.49 -0.31 18.03
C CYS A 290 9.47 -1.01 19.40
N GLY A 291 8.29 -1.14 20.04
CA GLY A 291 8.01 -2.03 21.18
C GLY A 291 7.98 -1.41 22.59
N ASN A 292 6.92 -1.72 23.36
CA ASN A 292 6.71 -1.25 24.75
C ASN A 292 7.69 -1.84 25.79
N GLU A 293 8.48 -2.84 25.42
CA GLU A 293 9.41 -3.54 26.31
C GLU A 293 10.88 -3.14 26.13
N TYR A 294 11.17 -2.26 25.15
CA TYR A 294 12.53 -1.80 24.93
C TYR A 294 12.95 -0.82 26.04
N PRO A 295 14.16 -0.97 26.60
CA PRO A 295 14.66 -0.02 27.59
C PRO A 295 14.71 1.37 26.94
N ALA A 296 14.39 2.39 27.72
CA ALA A 296 14.35 3.82 27.38
C ALA A 296 15.69 4.42 26.89
N LYS A 297 16.39 3.76 25.96
CA LYS A 297 17.77 4.03 25.54
C LYS A 297 18.03 3.86 24.03
N LEU A 298 17.14 3.25 23.24
CA LEU A 298 17.27 3.35 21.79
C LEU A 298 16.90 4.77 21.37
N LEU A 299 17.79 5.41 20.62
CA LEU A 299 17.55 6.71 20.03
C LEU A 299 16.57 6.58 18.86
N ALA A 300 15.85 7.66 18.55
CA ALA A 300 15.20 7.78 17.25
C ALA A 300 16.27 7.72 16.14
N PHE A 301 15.92 7.22 14.95
CA PHE A 301 16.93 6.98 13.91
C PHE A 301 17.68 8.25 13.49
N ASP A 302 16.98 9.38 13.47
CA ASP A 302 17.49 10.72 13.14
C ASP A 302 18.39 11.32 14.24
N GLU A 303 18.40 10.72 15.44
CA GLU A 303 19.27 11.11 16.55
C GLU A 303 20.64 10.39 16.51
N TYR A 304 20.82 9.35 15.69
CA TYR A 304 22.14 8.71 15.54
C TYR A 304 23.09 9.59 14.74
N GLU A 305 24.36 9.62 15.16
CA GLU A 305 25.44 10.14 14.33
C GLU A 305 25.73 9.16 13.18
N TRP A 306 26.12 9.72 12.04
CA TRP A 306 26.49 8.98 10.84
C TRP A 306 27.99 9.04 10.63
N SER A 307 28.59 7.90 10.29
CA SER A 307 30.01 7.77 9.95
C SER A 307 30.17 7.13 8.59
N GLU A 308 31.23 7.54 7.89
CA GLU A 308 31.67 6.90 6.64
C GLU A 308 32.88 5.99 6.88
N ASP A 309 33.36 5.87 8.12
CA ASP A 309 34.46 4.97 8.48
C ASP A 309 33.92 3.54 8.61
N PRO A 310 34.38 2.58 7.78
CA PRO A 310 33.95 1.18 7.89
C PRO A 310 34.27 0.56 9.25
N GLU A 311 35.25 1.09 9.99
CA GLU A 311 35.56 0.60 11.33
C GLU A 311 34.46 0.92 12.34
N ASP A 312 33.58 1.90 12.07
CA ASP A 312 32.50 2.30 12.98
C ASP A 312 31.23 1.44 12.84
N ARG A 313 31.20 0.52 11.87
CA ARG A 313 30.08 -0.40 11.63
C ARG A 313 29.72 -1.19 12.89
N GLY A 314 28.48 -1.05 13.37
CA GLY A 314 27.96 -1.71 14.57
C GLY A 314 28.49 -1.16 15.90
N LYS A 315 29.08 0.04 15.92
CA LYS A 315 29.68 0.65 17.13
C LYS A 315 28.88 1.82 17.71
N GLY A 316 27.57 1.84 17.50
CA GLY A 316 26.66 2.87 18.03
C GLY A 316 26.47 4.09 17.13
N VAL A 317 26.94 4.04 15.88
CA VAL A 317 26.72 5.06 14.84
C VAL A 317 26.23 4.41 13.56
N VAL A 318 25.44 5.12 12.77
CA VAL A 318 24.98 4.64 11.46
C VAL A 318 26.16 4.69 10.50
N TYR A 319 26.62 3.53 10.04
CA TYR A 319 27.68 3.48 9.02
C TYR A 319 27.06 3.62 7.62
N PHE A 320 27.46 4.65 6.88
CA PHE A 320 27.02 4.90 5.52
C PHE A 320 28.11 4.56 4.50
N ASP A 321 27.86 3.54 3.69
CA ASP A 321 28.72 3.18 2.58
C ASP A 321 28.36 4.05 1.36
N ARG A 322 29.25 4.99 1.01
CA ARG A 322 29.07 5.86 -0.16
C ARG A 322 29.15 5.12 -1.49
N GLU A 323 29.88 4.01 -1.57
CA GLU A 323 30.03 3.26 -2.82
C GLU A 323 28.72 2.57 -3.20
N THR A 324 28.02 2.02 -2.21
CA THR A 324 26.74 1.32 -2.41
C THR A 324 25.51 2.17 -2.09
N SER A 325 25.69 3.35 -1.48
CA SER A 325 24.62 4.19 -0.94
C SER A 325 23.75 3.44 0.09
N THR A 326 24.38 2.63 0.93
CA THR A 326 23.71 1.79 1.94
C THR A 326 24.05 2.26 3.35
N ALA A 327 23.03 2.42 4.20
CA ALA A 327 23.24 2.65 5.63
C ALA A 327 23.20 1.32 6.39
N HIS A 328 23.97 1.22 7.46
CA HIS A 328 24.07 0.02 8.28
C HIS A 328 23.66 0.32 9.72
N CYS A 329 23.01 -0.67 10.33
CA CYS A 329 22.46 -0.59 11.67
C CYS A 329 23.56 -0.22 12.68
N PRO A 330 23.34 0.78 13.56
CA PRO A 330 24.32 1.21 14.54
C PRO A 330 24.64 0.14 15.58
N VAL A 331 23.80 -0.88 15.71
CA VAL A 331 23.99 -1.97 16.68
C VAL A 331 24.57 -3.21 16.01
N THR A 332 23.91 -3.74 14.98
CA THR A 332 24.31 -5.02 14.37
C THR A 332 25.36 -4.83 13.29
N GLY A 333 25.49 -3.62 12.73
CA GLY A 333 26.29 -3.36 11.55
C GLY A 333 25.68 -3.93 10.27
N PHE A 334 24.47 -4.51 10.27
CA PHE A 334 23.87 -5.03 9.02
C PHE A 334 23.23 -3.94 8.18
N PRO A 335 23.12 -4.11 6.85
CA PRO A 335 22.40 -3.20 5.98
C PRO A 335 20.98 -2.93 6.51
N LEU A 336 20.58 -1.67 6.49
CA LEU A 336 19.23 -1.25 6.85
C LEU A 336 18.34 -1.31 5.61
N VAL A 337 17.16 -1.90 5.77
CA VAL A 337 16.15 -2.00 4.73
C VAL A 337 14.80 -1.60 5.29
N GLY A 338 14.02 -0.90 4.48
CA GLY A 338 12.64 -0.54 4.77
C GLY A 338 11.69 -1.67 4.40
N SER A 339 10.69 -1.90 5.22
CA SER A 339 9.60 -2.84 4.99
C SER A 339 8.25 -2.20 5.34
N TRP A 340 7.15 -2.77 4.83
CA TRP A 340 5.82 -2.57 5.40
C TRP A 340 5.34 -3.89 5.98
N TYR A 341 4.78 -3.84 7.18
CA TYR A 341 4.08 -4.96 7.80
C TYR A 341 2.79 -4.46 8.43
#